data_AF-A0A659UJU1-F1
#
_entry.id   AF-A0A659UJU1-F1
#
_cell.length_a   1.000
_cell.length_b   1.000
_cell.length_c   1.000
_cell.angle_alpha   90.00
_cell.angle_beta   90.00
_cell.angle_gamma   90.00
#
_symmetry.space_group_name_H-M   'P 1'
#
loop_
_entity.id
_entity.type
_entity.pdbx_description
1 polymer ?
#
loop_
_entity_poly.entity_id
_entity_poly.type
_entity_poly.pdbx_seq_one_letter_code
_entity_poly.pdbx_strand_id
1 'polypeptide(L)'
;AFAAMDHGSMRQGAIALRVQESSVSRNVVKLEQLLDMQLFERDVRGVRLTKTGRAWIEIVRAHYDGLLDAFAERVRHNKDAKTLRIGLCWVTGGEFLKCLIERFG
;
A
#
# COMPACT_ATOMS: atom_id res chain seq x y z
N ALA A 1 1.13 -4.28 7.89
CA ALA A 1 2.24 -4.87 8.67
C ALA A 1 3.50 -4.02 8.54
N PHE A 2 4.00 -3.73 7.32
CA PHE A 2 5.22 -2.93 7.12
C PHE A 2 5.19 -1.57 7.83
N ALA A 3 4.13 -0.77 7.67
CA ALA A 3 4.03 0.52 8.34
C ALA A 3 4.06 0.43 9.89
N ALA A 4 3.48 -0.62 10.48
CA ALA A 4 3.54 -0.80 11.94
C ALA A 4 4.96 -1.14 12.43
N MET A 5 5.74 -1.84 11.61
CA MET A 5 7.17 -2.06 11.85
C MET A 5 7.98 -0.78 11.65
N ASP A 6 7.82 -0.10 10.51
CA ASP A 6 8.60 1.09 10.16
C ASP A 6 8.45 2.19 11.22
N HIS A 7 7.29 2.23 11.89
CA HIS A 7 7.00 3.16 12.97
C HIS A 7 7.11 2.57 14.40
N GLY A 8 7.47 1.29 14.56
CA GLY A 8 7.61 0.63 15.88
C GLY A 8 6.35 0.63 16.75
N SER A 9 5.19 0.88 16.14
CA SER A 9 3.92 1.06 16.84
C SER A 9 2.74 0.79 15.91
N MET A 10 1.79 -0.03 16.38
CA MET A 10 0.55 -0.33 15.65
C MET A 10 -0.26 0.96 15.39
N ARG A 11 -0.29 1.87 16.37
CA ARG A 11 -0.96 3.17 16.25
C ARG A 11 -0.32 4.05 15.19
N GLN A 12 1.01 4.20 15.23
CA GLN A 12 1.71 5.05 14.26
C GLN A 12 1.63 4.47 12.84
N GLY A 13 1.74 3.14 12.70
CA GLY A 13 1.52 2.46 11.43
C GLY A 13 0.10 2.64 10.89
N ALA A 14 -0.91 2.63 11.76
CA ALA A 14 -2.30 2.89 11.38
C ALA A 14 -2.52 4.33 10.90
N ILE A 15 -1.90 5.31 11.58
CA ILE A 15 -1.92 6.72 11.17
C ILE A 15 -1.27 6.89 9.79
N ALA A 16 -0.10 6.29 9.57
CA ALA A 16 0.60 6.35 8.28
C ALA A 16 -0.22 5.74 7.13
N LEU A 17 -0.95 4.66 7.42
CA LEU A 17 -1.84 3.99 6.46
C LEU A 17 -3.24 4.60 6.36
N ARG A 18 -3.55 5.65 7.15
CA ARG A 18 -4.89 6.25 7.26
C ARG A 18 -6.02 5.25 7.54
N VAL A 19 -5.73 4.25 8.37
CA VAL A 19 -6.69 3.23 8.82
C VAL A 19 -6.85 3.25 10.33
N GLN A 20 -7.88 2.59 10.86
CA GLN A 20 -8.03 2.41 12.30
C GLN A 20 -6.99 1.44 12.86
N GLU A 21 -6.44 1.74 14.03
CA GLU A 21 -5.49 0.87 14.75
C GLU A 21 -6.05 -0.53 15.00
N SER A 22 -7.33 -0.63 15.36
CA SER A 22 -8.03 -1.91 15.55
C SER A 22 -8.01 -2.79 14.30
N SER A 23 -8.02 -2.19 13.10
CA SER A 23 -7.93 -2.91 11.84
C SER A 23 -6.51 -3.41 11.57
N VAL A 24 -5.49 -2.63 11.90
CA VAL A 24 -4.09 -3.07 11.82
C VAL A 24 -3.85 -4.24 12.77
N SER A 25 -4.29 -4.12 14.03
CA SER A 25 -4.16 -5.18 15.03
C SER A 25 -4.85 -6.48 14.59
N ARG A 26 -6.11 -6.41 14.14
CA ARG A 26 -6.84 -7.59 13.63
C ARG A 26 -6.15 -8.24 12.43
N ASN A 27 -5.61 -7.45 11.51
CA ASN A 27 -4.92 -7.97 10.33
C ASN A 27 -3.59 -8.64 10.69
N VAL A 28 -2.87 -8.10 11.69
CA VAL A 28 -1.65 -8.74 12.21
C VAL A 28 -1.98 -10.06 12.87
N VAL A 29 -3.01 -10.13 13.73
CA VAL A 29 -3.42 -11.39 14.38
C VAL A 29 -3.81 -12.44 13.34
N LYS A 30 -4.60 -12.08 12.33
CA LYS A 30 -4.96 -13.01 11.25
C LYS A 30 -3.74 -13.52 10.47
N LEU A 31 -2.76 -12.65 10.24
CA LEU A 31 -1.53 -13.01 9.56
C LEU A 31 -0.68 -13.96 10.41
N GLU A 32 -0.53 -13.68 11.70
CA GLU A 32 0.18 -14.55 12.64
C GLU A 32 -0.47 -15.93 12.74
N GLN A 33 -1.81 -15.99 12.75
CA GLN A 33 -2.58 -17.25 12.71
C GLN A 33 -2.38 -18.03 11.41
N LEU A 34 -2.39 -17.35 10.26
CA LEU A 34 -2.21 -17.98 8.95
C LEU A 34 -0.80 -18.58 8.81
N LEU A 35 0.20 -17.89 9.36
CA LEU A 35 1.60 -18.31 9.30
C LEU A 35 1.99 -19.30 10.40
N ASP A 36 1.14 -19.48 11.41
CA ASP A 36 1.45 -20.16 12.67
C ASP A 36 2.75 -19.62 13.31
N MET A 37 2.92 -18.29 13.26
CA MET A 37 4.14 -17.60 13.69
C MET A 37 3.79 -16.29 14.37
N GLN A 38 4.39 -16.04 15.54
CA GLN A 38 4.32 -14.73 16.18
C GLN A 38 5.31 -13.77 15.49
N LEU A 39 4.79 -12.73 14.85
CA LEU A 39 5.57 -11.72 14.14
C LEU A 39 5.94 -10.57 15.09
N PHE A 40 5.04 -10.21 16.01
CA PHE A 40 5.21 -9.10 16.94
C PHE A 40 5.15 -9.54 18.41
N GLU A 41 6.02 -8.97 19.22
CA GLU A 41 5.99 -9.03 20.69
C GLU A 41 5.58 -7.66 21.26
N ARG A 42 4.83 -7.69 22.36
CA ARG A 42 4.47 -6.49 23.12
C ARG A 42 5.42 -6.33 24.30
N ASP A 43 5.99 -5.15 24.45
CA ASP A 43 6.79 -4.75 25.61
C ASP A 43 6.20 -3.48 26.23
N VAL A 44 6.60 -3.13 27.46
CA VAL A 44 6.20 -1.88 28.15
C VAL A 44 6.52 -0.61 27.36
N ARG A 45 7.38 -0.69 26.34
CA ARG A 45 7.76 0.42 25.45
C ARG A 45 7.06 0.43 24.10
N GLY A 46 6.21 -0.55 23.79
CA GLY A 46 5.48 -0.61 22.52
C GLY A 46 5.53 -1.98 21.86
N VAL A 47 5.55 -1.99 20.52
CA VAL A 47 5.47 -3.21 19.72
C VAL A 47 6.79 -3.43 18.97
N ARG A 48 7.39 -4.60 19.15
CA ARG A 48 8.63 -4.99 18.48
C ARG A 48 8.44 -6.25 17.65
N LEU A 49 9.32 -6.48 16.69
CA LEU A 49 9.35 -7.73 15.94
C LEU A 49 10.01 -8.84 16.75
N THR A 50 9.49 -10.05 16.63
CA THR A 50 10.20 -11.26 17.07
C THR A 50 11.38 -11.55 16.14
N LYS A 51 12.25 -12.49 16.51
CA LYS A 51 13.34 -12.95 15.63
C LYS A 51 12.79 -13.54 14.33
N THR A 52 11.75 -14.36 14.42
CA THR A 52 11.06 -14.96 13.27
C THR A 52 10.35 -13.91 12.42
N GLY A 53 9.73 -12.91 13.05
CA GLY A 53 9.09 -11.79 12.36
C GLY A 53 10.06 -10.96 11.53
N ARG A 54 11.29 -10.72 12.03
CA ARG A 54 12.35 -10.05 11.26
C ARG A 54 12.73 -10.84 10.01
N ALA A 55 13.02 -12.14 10.16
CA ALA A 55 13.44 -12.99 9.05
C ALA A 55 12.33 -13.12 7.99
N TRP A 56 11.07 -13.28 8.41
CA TRP A 56 9.93 -13.37 7.51
C TRP A 56 9.73 -12.06 6.72
N ILE A 57 9.82 -10.91 7.40
CA ILE A 57 9.65 -9.60 6.74
C ILE A 57 10.72 -9.34 5.70
N GLU A 58 11.97 -9.70 5.98
CA GLU A 58 13.08 -9.52 5.03
C GLU A 58 12.81 -10.24 3.70
N ILE A 59 12.32 -11.49 3.79
CA ILE A 59 11.91 -12.29 2.64
C ILE A 59 10.75 -11.62 1.90
N VAL A 60 9.68 -11.25 2.62
CA VAL A 60 8.47 -10.71 1.98
C VAL A 60 8.71 -9.33 1.38
N ARG A 61 9.55 -8.49 2.00
CA ARG A 61 9.90 -7.16 1.47
C ARG A 61 10.55 -7.29 0.10
N ALA A 62 11.53 -8.17 -0.07
CA ALA A 62 12.17 -8.39 -1.36
C ALA A 62 11.17 -8.82 -2.46
N HIS A 63 10.22 -9.70 -2.12
CA HIS A 63 9.18 -10.12 -3.07
C HIS A 63 8.17 -9.00 -3.37
N TYR A 64 7.80 -8.22 -2.37
CA TYR A 64 6.87 -7.11 -2.51
C TYR A 64 7.46 -5.98 -3.37
N ASP A 65 8.73 -5.64 -3.14
CA ASP A 65 9.44 -4.63 -3.94
C ASP A 65 9.58 -5.10 -5.39
N GLY A 66 9.94 -6.37 -5.63
CA GLY A 66 9.98 -6.94 -6.98
C GLY A 66 8.61 -6.93 -7.68
N LEU A 67 7.51 -7.15 -6.95
CA LEU A 67 6.16 -7.01 -7.49
C LEU A 67 5.85 -5.55 -7.87
N LEU A 68 6.20 -4.59 -7.01
CA LEU A 68 6.02 -3.17 -7.30
C LEU A 68 6.82 -2.72 -8.53
N ASP A 69 8.05 -3.20 -8.67
CA ASP A 69 8.89 -2.93 -9.83
C ASP A 69 8.27 -3.50 -11.12
N ALA A 70 7.79 -4.75 -11.08
CA ALA A 70 7.09 -5.37 -12.21
C ALA A 70 5.80 -4.60 -12.59
N PHE A 71 5.04 -4.12 -11.60
CA PHE A 71 3.88 -3.25 -11.85
C PHE A 71 4.31 -1.93 -12.49
N ALA A 72 5.38 -1.29 -12.00
CA ALA A 72 5.88 -0.04 -12.54
C ALA A 72 6.40 -0.21 -13.98
N GLU A 73 7.09 -1.30 -14.28
CA GLU A 73 7.53 -1.64 -15.64
C GLU A 73 6.37 -1.87 -16.60
N ARG A 74 5.31 -2.54 -16.15
CA ARG A 74 4.12 -2.77 -16.98
C ARG A 74 3.32 -1.49 -17.21
N VAL A 75 3.24 -0.61 -16.22
CA VAL A 75 2.67 0.75 -16.38
C VAL A 75 3.56 1.57 -17.32
N ARG A 76 4.89 1.46 -17.26
CA ARG A 76 5.82 2.10 -18.20
C ARG A 76 5.62 1.58 -19.63
N HIS A 77 5.45 0.27 -19.83
CA HIS A 77 5.09 -0.28 -21.15
C HIS A 77 3.69 0.15 -21.61
N ASN A 78 2.78 0.43 -20.68
CA ASN A 78 1.48 1.02 -20.98
C ASN A 78 1.54 2.55 -21.17
N LYS A 79 2.71 3.21 -21.06
CA LYS A 79 2.85 4.64 -21.42
C LYS A 79 2.87 4.88 -22.93
N ASP A 80 2.89 3.83 -23.75
CA ASP A 80 2.49 3.93 -25.15
C ASP A 80 0.98 4.11 -25.33
N ALA A 81 0.18 4.05 -24.25
CA ALA A 81 -1.16 4.64 -24.20
C ALA A 81 -1.05 6.18 -24.16
N LYS A 82 -0.48 6.79 -25.20
CA LYS A 82 -0.53 8.24 -25.48
C LYS A 82 -1.95 8.74 -25.79
N THR A 83 -2.95 7.86 -25.73
CA THR A 83 -4.31 8.15 -26.15
C THR A 83 -5.30 7.69 -25.10
N LEU A 84 -5.78 8.64 -24.30
CA LEU A 84 -6.91 8.45 -23.39
C LEU A 84 -8.20 8.72 -24.17
N ARG A 85 -9.04 7.69 -24.40
CA ARG A 85 -10.35 7.84 -25.04
C ARG A 85 -11.39 8.17 -23.97
N ILE A 86 -11.94 9.37 -24.00
CA ILE A 86 -13.01 9.81 -23.11
C ILE A 86 -14.28 9.95 -23.94
N GLY A 87 -15.32 9.17 -23.62
CA GLY A 87 -16.64 9.32 -24.23
C GLY A 87 -17.37 10.51 -23.60
N LEU A 88 -17.83 11.46 -24.43
CA LEU A 88 -18.56 12.64 -23.97
C LEU A 88 -19.87 12.77 -24.74
N CYS A 89 -20.93 13.16 -24.03
CA CYS A 89 -22.19 13.54 -24.64
C CYS A 89 -22.08 14.97 -25.21
N TRP A 90 -22.43 15.16 -26.48
CA TRP A 90 -22.19 16.37 -27.28
C TRP A 90 -22.69 17.67 -26.64
N VAL A 91 -23.76 17.61 -25.83
CA VAL A 91 -24.45 18.80 -25.31
C VAL A 91 -23.71 19.45 -24.13
N THR A 92 -22.86 18.72 -23.41
CA THR A 92 -22.11 19.22 -22.23
C THR A 92 -20.60 18.96 -22.28
N GLY A 93 -20.11 18.29 -23.33
CA GLY A 93 -18.72 17.84 -23.42
C GLY A 93 -17.68 18.96 -23.54
N GLY A 94 -18.04 20.12 -24.10
CA GLY A 94 -17.07 21.19 -24.42
C GLY A 94 -16.44 21.85 -23.19
N GLU A 95 -17.23 22.20 -22.19
CA GLU A 95 -16.76 22.87 -20.97
C GLU A 95 -15.97 21.91 -20.07
N PHE A 96 -16.38 20.64 -20.04
CA PHE A 96 -15.65 19.57 -19.37
C PHE A 96 -14.27 19.30 -20.02
N LEU A 97 -14.20 19.25 -21.36
CA LEU A 97 -12.93 19.08 -22.09
C LEU A 97 -11.96 20.22 -21.81
N LYS A 98 -12.46 21.47 -21.80
CA LYS A 98 -11.64 22.65 -21.49
C LYS A 98 -11.06 22.57 -20.08
N CYS A 99 -11.89 22.32 -19.07
CA CYS A 99 -11.44 22.15 -17.69
C CYS A 99 -10.45 20.99 -17.53
N LEU A 100 -10.64 19.89 -18.26
CA LEU A 100 -9.78 18.71 -18.18
C LEU A 100 -8.40 18.96 -18.81
N ILE A 101 -8.35 19.71 -19.92
CA ILE A 101 -7.10 20.12 -20.56
C ILE A 101 -6.38 21.18 -19.72
N GLU A 102 -7.07 22.19 -19.18
CA GLU A 102 -6.44 23.22 -18.34
C GLU A 102 -5.87 22.64 -17.02
N ARG A 103 -6.45 21.56 -16.51
CA ARG A 103 -6.03 20.94 -15.24
C ARG A 103 -4.89 19.93 -15.38
N PHE A 104 -4.77 19.27 -16.52
CA PHE A 104 -3.81 18.16 -16.74
C PHE A 104 -2.86 18.38 -17.93
N GLY A 105 -3.03 19.47 -18.69
CA GLY A 105 -2.12 19.91 -19.75
C GLY A 105 -0.90 20.66 -19.22
#